data_AF-A0A1J1JCI2-F1
#
_entry.id   AF-A0A1J1JCI2-F1
#
_cell.length_a   1.000
_cell.length_b   1.000
_cell.length_c   1.000
_cell.angle_alpha   90.00
_cell.angle_beta   90.00
_cell.angle_gamma   90.00
#
_symmetry.space_group_name_H-M   'P 1'
#
loop_
_entity.id
_entity.type
_entity.pdbx_description
1 polymer ?
#
loop_
_entity_poly.entity_id
_entity_poly.type
_entity_poly.pdbx_seq_one_letter_code
_entity_poly.pdbx_strand_id
1 'polypeptide(L)'
;MQPNRQLITIGDNLNQIKQLLSELVLYPRINALKWSKITQQTPNIKIGYPGQHLASLITGMPGERTGARGHDLADGSEVKSCSRIDQLDQCEICQAAVSRSEQFCPECGSEKVKRKEDSKWLFTIKSDNDLRVLTQEVRRLILILGDYPNFEANDFETLRFQCFEIWTQSDRHKRFKDIMTNYYDNIYLPKKQKNLNNIAPQNFWPYQYQFYLCNPILTFSCLVHNSTTTSLRIEVQTYIEPDLDRSSQPSLLMPAKLLNKQEKKIIITKLNLKNIEDIPQMITEEMRHDLPLRKSKTFSTKTPYQRRKRKK
;
A
#
# COMPACT_ATOMS: atom_id res chain seq x y z
N MET A 1 -10.88 12.96 -14.65
CA MET A 1 -10.30 12.73 -13.30
C MET A 1 -9.19 13.75 -13.13
N GLN A 2 -9.60 15.02 -13.07
CA GLN A 2 -8.72 16.17 -13.30
C GLN A 2 -8.37 16.83 -11.97
N PRO A 3 -7.08 16.93 -11.62
CA PRO A 3 -6.63 17.71 -10.46
C PRO A 3 -7.04 19.18 -10.59
N ASN A 4 -7.41 19.81 -9.47
CA ASN A 4 -7.72 21.23 -9.44
C ASN A 4 -6.44 22.06 -9.59
N ARG A 5 -6.22 22.61 -10.79
CA ARG A 5 -5.00 23.35 -11.14
C ARG A 5 -4.74 24.56 -10.26
N GLN A 6 -5.77 25.20 -9.70
CA GLN A 6 -5.63 26.36 -8.82
C GLN A 6 -4.97 26.02 -7.49
N LEU A 7 -5.03 24.76 -7.07
CA LEU A 7 -4.45 24.29 -5.81
C LEU A 7 -3.04 23.72 -5.98
N ILE A 8 -2.58 23.57 -7.23
CA ILE A 8 -1.22 23.15 -7.57
C ILE A 8 -0.31 24.36 -7.43
N THR A 9 0.38 24.45 -6.30
CA THR A 9 1.19 25.61 -5.92
C THR A 9 2.65 25.26 -5.59
N ILE A 10 2.96 23.97 -5.47
CA ILE A 10 4.33 23.49 -5.29
C ILE A 10 4.93 23.20 -6.67
N GLY A 11 6.10 23.79 -6.95
CA GLY A 11 6.91 23.57 -8.16
C GLY A 11 8.21 22.80 -7.87
N ASP A 12 9.04 22.56 -8.89
CA ASP A 12 10.31 21.79 -8.77
C ASP A 12 10.16 20.41 -8.08
N ASN A 13 9.03 19.76 -8.37
CA ASN A 13 8.52 18.64 -7.59
C ASN A 13 9.48 17.45 -7.57
N LEU A 14 10.08 17.09 -8.72
CA LEU A 14 10.98 15.94 -8.81
C LEU A 14 12.24 16.10 -7.96
N ASN A 15 12.83 17.30 -7.93
CA ASN A 15 14.02 17.55 -7.12
C ASN A 15 13.65 17.56 -5.64
N GLN A 16 12.55 18.22 -5.27
CA GLN A 16 12.05 18.20 -3.90
C GLN A 16 11.67 16.79 -3.42
N ILE A 17 11.12 15.94 -4.28
CA ILE A 17 10.83 14.54 -3.94
C ILE A 17 12.11 13.79 -3.57
N LYS A 18 13.17 13.93 -4.39
CA LYS A 18 14.46 13.30 -4.11
C LYS A 18 15.04 13.80 -2.80
N GLN A 19 14.99 15.11 -2.57
CA GLN A 19 15.48 15.73 -1.34
C GLN A 19 14.70 15.22 -0.13
N LEU A 20 13.37 15.24 -0.18
CA LEU A 20 12.49 14.78 0.88
C LEU A 20 12.74 13.30 1.22
N LEU A 21 12.82 12.43 0.21
CA LEU A 21 13.12 11.01 0.44
C LEU A 21 14.48 10.84 1.10
N SER A 22 15.49 11.60 0.65
CA SER A 22 16.84 11.55 1.22
C SER A 22 16.84 11.99 2.69
N GLU A 23 16.28 13.15 2.98
CA GLU A 23 16.33 13.81 4.29
C GLU A 23 15.41 13.18 5.32
N LEU A 24 14.16 12.84 4.95
CA LEU A 24 13.14 12.38 5.91
C LEU A 24 13.01 10.86 5.99
N VAL A 25 13.58 10.11 5.05
CA VAL A 25 13.42 8.65 4.99
C VAL A 25 14.76 7.94 4.95
N LEU A 26 15.58 8.20 3.93
CA LEU A 26 16.74 7.37 3.61
C LEU A 26 17.93 7.60 4.55
N TYR A 27 18.35 8.84 4.79
CA TYR A 27 19.42 9.13 5.75
C TYR A 27 19.04 8.77 7.19
N PRO A 28 17.81 9.08 7.68
CA PRO A 28 17.35 8.56 8.97
C PRO A 28 17.39 7.03 9.04
N ARG A 29 16.97 6.33 7.97
CA ARG A 29 17.04 4.87 7.91
C ARG A 29 18.48 4.35 7.97
N ILE A 30 19.43 4.94 7.24
CA ILE A 30 20.84 4.53 7.28
C ILE A 30 21.41 4.67 8.69
N ASN A 31 21.08 5.76 9.38
CA ASN A 31 21.45 5.94 10.78
C ASN A 31 20.77 4.90 11.68
N ALA A 32 19.48 4.62 11.46
CA ALA A 32 18.76 3.60 12.21
C ALA A 32 19.33 2.19 11.98
N LEU A 33 19.77 1.86 10.76
CA LEU A 33 20.47 0.61 10.46
C LEU A 33 21.79 0.48 11.22
N LYS A 34 22.57 1.57 11.30
CA LYS A 34 23.80 1.61 12.12
C LYS A 34 23.49 1.32 13.58
N TRP A 35 22.49 1.99 14.16
CA TRP A 35 22.12 1.79 15.56
C TRP A 35 21.46 0.45 15.82
N SER A 36 20.68 -0.08 14.88
CA SER A 36 20.02 -1.39 14.96
C SER A 36 21.04 -2.50 15.19
N LYS A 37 22.21 -2.45 14.53
CA LYS A 37 23.30 -3.41 14.75
C LYS A 37 23.84 -3.42 16.19
N ILE A 38 23.74 -2.29 16.90
CA ILE A 38 24.26 -2.12 18.26
C ILE A 38 23.17 -2.43 19.29
N THR A 39 21.97 -1.88 19.09
CA THR A 39 20.88 -1.88 20.09
C THR A 39 19.90 -3.03 19.90
N GLN A 40 19.99 -3.76 18.78
CA GLN A 40 19.04 -4.80 18.36
C GLN A 40 17.60 -4.26 18.23
N GLN A 41 17.43 -2.94 18.07
CA GLN A 41 16.15 -2.31 17.78
C GLN A 41 15.85 -2.33 16.29
N THR A 42 14.58 -2.23 15.91
CA THR A 42 14.18 -2.17 14.50
C THR A 42 14.68 -0.88 13.83
N PRO A 43 15.22 -0.94 12.60
CA PRO A 43 15.60 0.24 11.84
C PRO A 43 14.41 0.88 11.09
N ASN A 44 13.20 0.36 11.27
CA ASN A 44 12.00 0.78 10.55
C ASN A 44 11.62 2.24 10.84
N ILE A 45 11.68 3.08 9.81
CA ILE A 45 11.21 4.47 9.85
C ILE A 45 9.72 4.50 9.45
N LYS A 46 8.89 5.07 10.34
CA LYS A 46 7.46 5.25 10.06
C LYS A 46 7.26 6.27 8.95
N ILE A 47 6.62 5.85 7.86
CA ILE A 47 6.39 6.70 6.68
C ILE A 47 5.08 7.51 6.72
N GLY A 48 4.41 7.62 7.88
CA GLY A 48 3.12 8.30 7.99
C GLY A 48 3.18 9.75 7.50
N TYR A 49 3.86 10.60 8.28
CA TYR A 49 4.08 12.00 7.91
C TYR A 49 4.98 12.18 6.68
N PRO A 50 6.12 11.47 6.52
CA PRO A 50 6.90 11.55 5.29
C PRO A 50 6.08 11.23 4.03
N GLY A 51 5.13 10.28 4.12
CA GLY A 51 4.23 9.94 3.01
C GLY A 51 3.21 11.03 2.68
N GLN A 52 2.73 11.79 3.67
CA GLN A 52 1.86 12.96 3.42
C GLN A 52 2.61 14.09 2.71
N HIS A 53 3.86 14.37 3.14
CA HIS A 53 4.69 15.34 2.45
C HIS A 53 5.05 14.86 1.04
N LEU A 54 5.39 13.58 0.86
CA LEU A 54 5.64 12.99 -0.45
C LEU A 54 4.41 13.10 -1.36
N ALA A 55 3.20 12.84 -0.85
CA ALA A 55 1.95 13.06 -1.59
C ALA A 55 1.78 14.52 -2.02
N SER A 56 2.11 15.47 -1.14
CA SER A 56 2.05 16.90 -1.45
C SER A 56 2.97 17.25 -2.62
N LEU A 57 4.22 16.75 -2.61
CA LEU A 57 5.17 16.99 -3.70
C LEU A 57 4.77 16.28 -4.99
N ILE A 58 4.29 15.03 -4.94
CA ILE A 58 3.86 14.30 -6.14
C ILE A 58 2.67 14.98 -6.81
N THR A 59 1.72 15.48 -6.02
CA THR A 59 0.51 16.15 -6.52
C THR A 59 0.68 17.65 -6.76
N GLY A 60 1.80 18.24 -6.35
CA GLY A 60 2.03 19.68 -6.37
C GLY A 60 1.11 20.49 -5.45
N MET A 61 0.38 19.85 -4.54
CA MET A 61 -0.61 20.48 -3.68
C MET A 61 -0.16 20.48 -2.21
N PRO A 62 -0.28 21.60 -1.49
CA PRO A 62 0.06 21.64 -0.07
C PRO A 62 -1.00 20.91 0.77
N GLY A 63 -0.62 20.52 1.98
CA GLY A 63 -1.55 20.08 3.02
C GLY A 63 -2.20 21.24 3.77
N GLU A 64 -3.18 20.93 4.63
CA GLU A 64 -3.97 21.94 5.36
C GLU A 64 -3.39 22.34 6.74
N ARG A 65 -2.28 21.73 7.18
CA ARG A 65 -1.65 21.97 8.50
C ARG A 65 -2.57 21.64 9.71
N THR A 66 -3.50 20.69 9.54
CA THR A 66 -4.56 20.40 10.53
C THR A 66 -4.18 19.38 11.59
N GLY A 67 -2.94 18.86 11.61
CA GLY A 67 -2.48 17.91 12.62
C GLY A 67 -3.37 16.66 12.73
N ALA A 68 -3.77 16.10 11.58
CA ALA A 68 -4.69 14.96 11.43
C ALA A 68 -6.17 15.22 11.79
N ARG A 69 -6.62 16.50 11.76
CA ARG A 69 -8.02 16.89 12.05
C ARG A 69 -8.77 17.47 10.84
N GLY A 70 -8.20 17.42 9.64
CA GLY A 70 -8.79 17.91 8.40
C GLY A 70 -8.30 17.09 7.21
N HIS A 71 -8.34 17.66 6.01
CA HIS A 71 -7.89 16.95 4.81
C HIS A 71 -6.37 16.87 4.76
N ASP A 72 -5.85 15.78 4.19
CA ASP A 72 -4.41 15.60 4.05
C ASP A 72 -3.83 16.57 3.01
N LEU A 73 -4.57 16.85 1.93
CA LEU A 73 -4.25 17.85 0.91
C LEU A 73 -5.34 18.92 0.78
N ALA A 74 -4.94 20.12 0.34
CA ALA A 74 -5.81 21.30 0.19
C ALA A 74 -6.99 21.12 -0.78
N ASP A 75 -6.99 20.07 -1.61
CA ASP A 75 -8.10 19.75 -2.51
C ASP A 75 -9.12 18.75 -1.93
N GLY A 76 -8.95 18.39 -0.66
CA GLY A 76 -9.78 17.40 0.02
C GLY A 76 -9.35 15.95 -0.20
N SER A 77 -8.18 15.70 -0.83
CA SER A 77 -7.67 14.34 -1.00
C SER A 77 -7.28 13.71 0.34
N GLU A 78 -7.49 12.40 0.43
CA GLU A 78 -7.08 11.57 1.57
C GLU A 78 -5.81 10.78 1.21
N VAL A 79 -4.80 10.83 2.07
CA VAL A 79 -3.52 10.16 1.88
C VAL A 79 -3.42 8.96 2.83
N LYS A 80 -3.11 7.79 2.28
CA LYS A 80 -2.76 6.60 3.09
C LYS A 80 -1.36 6.13 2.71
N SER A 81 -0.53 5.97 3.73
CA SER A 81 0.86 5.48 3.58
C SER A 81 1.02 4.13 4.26
N CYS A 82 1.68 3.18 3.61
CA CYS A 82 2.15 1.96 4.27
C CYS A 82 3.55 1.57 3.76
N SER A 83 4.37 1.00 4.65
CA SER A 83 5.74 0.60 4.34
C SER A 83 5.96 -0.85 4.71
N ARG A 84 6.53 -1.62 3.79
CA ARG A 84 7.08 -2.97 3.99
C ARG A 84 8.59 -2.92 4.30
N ILE A 85 9.20 -1.74 4.19
CA ILE A 85 10.64 -1.53 4.43
C ILE A 85 10.94 -1.81 5.90
N ASP A 86 11.98 -2.60 6.13
CA ASP A 86 12.45 -3.04 7.45
C ASP A 86 11.34 -3.62 8.34
N GLN A 87 10.35 -4.25 7.72
CA GLN A 87 9.34 -4.98 8.45
C GLN A 87 9.99 -6.16 9.19
N LEU A 88 9.67 -6.32 10.48
CA LEU A 88 10.20 -7.41 11.31
C LEU A 88 9.76 -8.78 10.78
N ASP A 89 10.75 -9.62 10.51
CA ASP A 89 10.59 -10.99 10.08
C ASP A 89 10.49 -11.93 11.28
N GLN A 90 10.37 -13.23 11.01
CA GLN A 90 10.21 -14.22 12.06
C GLN A 90 10.98 -15.49 11.76
N CYS A 91 11.74 -16.00 12.73
CA CYS A 91 12.36 -17.32 12.62
C CYS A 91 11.28 -18.40 12.60
N GLU A 92 11.37 -19.34 11.67
CA GLU A 92 10.41 -20.45 11.57
C GLU A 92 10.60 -21.50 12.66
N ILE A 93 11.80 -21.60 13.23
CA ILE A 93 12.15 -22.59 14.26
C ILE A 93 11.73 -22.10 15.65
N CYS A 94 12.32 -21.00 16.13
CA CYS A 94 12.09 -20.53 17.50
C CYS A 94 11.06 -19.39 17.60
N GLN A 95 10.49 -18.94 16.48
CA GLN A 95 9.48 -17.87 16.43
C GLN A 95 9.98 -16.51 16.96
N ALA A 96 11.29 -16.33 17.10
CA ALA A 96 11.92 -15.05 17.44
C ALA A 96 11.75 -14.03 16.31
N ALA A 97 11.78 -12.74 16.67
CA ALA A 97 11.83 -11.68 15.70
C ALA A 97 13.20 -11.67 15.02
N VAL A 98 13.22 -11.41 13.71
CA VAL A 98 14.45 -11.31 12.91
C VAL A 98 14.40 -9.98 12.17
N SER A 99 15.46 -9.19 12.27
CA SER A 99 15.60 -7.95 11.54
C SER A 99 15.77 -8.22 10.04
N ARG A 100 15.37 -7.27 9.22
CA ARG A 100 15.47 -7.38 7.76
C ARG A 100 16.91 -7.57 7.28
N SER A 101 17.87 -6.99 7.99
CA SER A 101 19.30 -7.08 7.69
C SER A 101 19.96 -8.39 8.15
N GLU A 102 19.26 -9.22 8.92
CA GLU A 102 19.82 -10.46 9.48
C GLU A 102 19.52 -11.63 8.56
N GLN A 103 20.54 -12.41 8.21
CA GLN A 103 20.39 -13.64 7.42
C GLN A 103 20.02 -14.85 8.30
N PHE A 104 20.43 -14.84 9.57
CA PHE A 104 20.21 -15.91 10.54
C PHE A 104 19.42 -15.40 11.74
N CYS A 105 18.67 -16.28 12.38
CA CYS A 105 17.97 -15.97 13.62
C CYS A 105 18.98 -15.66 14.75
N PRO A 106 18.89 -14.50 15.43
CA PRO A 106 19.82 -14.15 16.49
C PRO A 106 19.68 -15.03 17.75
N GLU A 107 18.54 -15.69 17.93
CA GLU A 107 18.25 -16.51 19.12
C GLU A 107 18.68 -17.97 18.96
N CYS A 108 18.60 -18.56 17.76
CA CYS A 108 18.88 -19.98 17.54
C CYS A 108 19.82 -20.29 16.38
N GLY A 109 20.34 -19.27 15.68
CA GLY A 109 21.25 -19.43 14.54
C GLY A 109 20.62 -20.00 13.27
N SER A 110 19.31 -20.29 13.26
CA SER A 110 18.65 -20.87 12.08
C SER A 110 18.57 -19.89 10.92
N GLU A 111 18.89 -20.36 9.71
CA GLU A 111 18.67 -19.66 8.44
C GLU A 111 17.19 -19.65 7.99
N LYS A 112 16.32 -20.45 8.62
CA LYS A 112 14.90 -20.53 8.26
C LYS A 112 14.16 -19.32 8.80
N VAL A 113 14.16 -18.26 8.01
CA VAL A 113 13.52 -16.97 8.31
C VAL A 113 12.33 -16.76 7.39
N LYS A 114 11.15 -16.63 7.98
CA LYS A 114 9.95 -16.18 7.27
C LYS A 114 10.01 -14.67 7.08
N ARG A 115 10.38 -14.24 5.87
CA ARG A 115 10.34 -12.84 5.44
C ARG A 115 8.89 -12.38 5.29
N LYS A 116 8.54 -11.25 5.91
CA LYS A 116 7.16 -10.71 5.88
C LYS A 116 7.04 -9.55 4.91
N GLU A 117 5.93 -9.50 4.20
CA GLU A 117 5.53 -8.38 3.32
C GLU A 117 4.06 -8.02 3.54
N ASP A 118 3.60 -8.08 4.80
CA ASP A 118 2.18 -8.05 5.15
C ASP A 118 1.65 -6.68 5.64
N SER A 119 2.30 -5.60 5.22
CA SER A 119 1.82 -4.23 5.43
C SER A 119 0.70 -3.84 4.46
N LYS A 120 -0.27 -3.06 4.95
CA LYS A 120 -1.49 -2.64 4.25
C LYS A 120 -1.90 -1.22 4.61
N TRP A 121 -2.68 -0.60 3.74
CA TRP A 121 -3.42 0.61 4.07
C TRP A 121 -4.65 0.23 4.90
N LEU A 122 -4.97 1.04 5.91
CA LEU A 122 -6.09 0.80 6.82
C LEU A 122 -7.17 1.86 6.61
N PHE A 123 -8.39 1.41 6.34
CA PHE A 123 -9.57 2.26 6.26
C PHE A 123 -10.47 1.99 7.46
N THR A 124 -10.62 2.99 8.34
CA THR A 124 -11.49 2.89 9.50
C THR A 124 -12.87 3.39 9.12
N ILE A 125 -13.87 2.51 9.12
CA ILE A 125 -15.26 2.83 8.80
C ILE A 125 -16.12 2.31 9.95
N LYS A 126 -16.61 3.20 10.81
CA LYS A 126 -17.35 2.89 12.04
C LYS A 126 -18.78 3.44 12.06
N SER A 127 -19.14 4.21 11.03
CA SER A 127 -20.45 4.83 10.90
C SER A 127 -20.81 5.00 9.42
N ASP A 128 -22.10 5.26 9.15
CA ASP A 128 -22.57 5.63 7.82
C ASP A 128 -21.92 6.93 7.34
N ASN A 129 -21.62 7.84 8.28
CA ASN A 129 -20.89 9.06 7.98
C ASN A 129 -19.46 8.76 7.50
N ASP A 130 -18.72 7.87 8.17
CA ASP A 130 -17.36 7.50 7.74
C ASP A 130 -17.37 6.89 6.33
N LEU A 131 -18.37 6.04 6.06
CA LEU A 131 -18.54 5.42 4.74
C LEU A 131 -18.88 6.48 3.68
N ARG A 132 -19.79 7.42 3.99
CA ARG A 132 -20.17 8.53 3.10
C ARG A 132 -18.98 9.43 2.81
N VAL A 133 -18.24 9.86 3.83
CA VAL A 133 -17.04 10.70 3.67
C VAL A 133 -16.06 10.02 2.73
N LEU A 134 -15.70 8.76 2.99
CA LEU A 134 -14.70 8.03 2.22
C LEU A 134 -15.14 7.74 0.78
N THR A 135 -16.43 7.52 0.53
CA THR A 135 -16.92 7.04 -0.78
C THR A 135 -17.64 8.10 -1.62
N GLN A 136 -17.99 9.24 -1.04
CA GLN A 136 -18.79 10.28 -1.71
C GLN A 136 -18.19 11.68 -1.56
N GLU A 137 -17.51 11.99 -0.45
CA GLU A 137 -16.99 13.35 -0.20
C GLU A 137 -15.51 13.49 -0.58
N VAL A 138 -14.67 12.54 -0.15
CA VAL A 138 -13.26 12.44 -0.58
C VAL A 138 -13.25 12.12 -2.06
N ARG A 139 -12.82 13.05 -2.92
CA ARG A 139 -12.81 12.85 -4.39
C ARG A 139 -11.66 11.99 -4.88
N ARG A 140 -10.54 12.04 -4.16
CA ARG A 140 -9.27 11.42 -4.56
C ARG A 140 -8.55 10.83 -3.36
N LEU A 141 -8.15 9.57 -3.51
CA LEU A 141 -7.31 8.83 -2.59
C LEU A 141 -5.91 8.72 -3.16
N ILE A 142 -4.93 8.98 -2.32
CA ILE A 142 -3.50 8.91 -2.64
C ILE A 142 -2.88 7.84 -1.77
N LEU A 143 -2.39 6.78 -2.39
CA LEU A 143 -1.86 5.61 -1.72
C LEU A 143 -0.34 5.55 -1.91
N ILE A 144 0.39 5.77 -0.83
CA ILE A 144 1.86 5.71 -0.81
C ILE A 144 2.31 4.33 -0.32
N LEU A 145 3.20 3.70 -1.08
CA LEU A 145 3.85 2.43 -0.74
C LEU A 145 5.36 2.59 -0.74
N GLY A 146 6.01 2.17 0.35
CA GLY A 146 7.44 1.85 0.38
C GLY A 146 7.64 0.34 0.47
N ASP A 147 8.38 -0.27 -0.46
CA ASP A 147 8.63 -1.71 -0.46
C ASP A 147 9.99 -2.09 -1.07
N TYR A 148 10.22 -3.40 -1.21
CA TYR A 148 11.38 -3.99 -1.89
C TYR A 148 10.89 -4.55 -3.23
N PRO A 149 11.36 -4.01 -4.38
CA PRO A 149 10.88 -4.46 -5.70
C PRO A 149 11.29 -5.91 -6.00
N ASN A 150 12.39 -6.37 -5.40
CA ASN A 150 13.01 -7.67 -5.61
C ASN A 150 12.87 -8.58 -4.37
N PHE A 151 11.75 -8.46 -3.64
CA PHE A 151 11.54 -9.15 -2.36
C PHE A 151 11.75 -10.67 -2.44
N GLU A 152 11.25 -11.32 -3.49
CA GLU A 152 11.38 -12.77 -3.71
C GLU A 152 12.84 -13.21 -3.92
N ALA A 153 13.71 -12.31 -4.38
CA ALA A 153 15.14 -12.55 -4.53
C ALA A 153 15.94 -12.25 -3.25
N ASN A 154 15.26 -11.90 -2.14
CA ASN A 154 15.87 -11.44 -0.88
C ASN A 154 16.80 -10.22 -1.05
N ASP A 155 16.58 -9.38 -2.05
CA ASP A 155 17.25 -8.10 -2.18
C ASP A 155 16.56 -7.06 -1.28
N PHE A 156 17.28 -6.68 -0.23
CA PHE A 156 16.86 -5.66 0.74
C PHE A 156 17.73 -4.40 0.68
N GLU A 157 18.54 -4.26 -0.38
CA GLU A 157 19.37 -3.09 -0.65
C GLU A 157 18.71 -2.15 -1.65
N THR A 158 17.85 -2.67 -2.53
CA THR A 158 17.00 -1.88 -3.41
C THR A 158 15.66 -1.59 -2.74
N LEU A 159 15.33 -0.30 -2.57
CA LEU A 159 13.98 0.12 -2.14
C LEU A 159 13.18 0.64 -3.33
N ARG A 160 11.87 0.66 -3.18
CA ARG A 160 10.96 1.31 -4.11
C ARG A 160 9.94 2.14 -3.34
N PHE A 161 9.68 3.35 -3.85
CA PHE A 161 8.59 4.20 -3.38
C PHE A 161 7.62 4.45 -4.53
N GLN A 162 6.33 4.29 -4.26
CA GLN A 162 5.28 4.42 -5.25
C GLN A 162 4.09 5.20 -4.71
N CYS A 163 3.39 5.85 -5.64
CA CYS A 163 2.14 6.54 -5.39
C CYS A 163 1.08 6.08 -6.38
N PHE A 164 -0.09 5.73 -5.85
CA PHE A 164 -1.25 5.37 -6.64
C PHE A 164 -2.41 6.32 -6.35
N GLU A 165 -3.16 6.68 -7.39
CA GLU A 165 -4.39 7.44 -7.26
C GLU A 165 -5.62 6.56 -7.48
N ILE A 166 -6.66 6.77 -6.66
CA ILE A 166 -8.02 6.25 -6.84
C ILE A 166 -8.98 7.44 -6.73
N TRP A 167 -9.76 7.66 -7.79
CA TRP A 167 -10.77 8.74 -7.85
C TRP A 167 -12.15 8.16 -7.54
N THR A 168 -12.59 8.34 -6.30
CA THR A 168 -13.77 7.67 -5.70
C THR A 168 -15.09 7.97 -6.41
N GLN A 169 -15.19 9.13 -7.06
CA GLN A 169 -16.37 9.58 -7.80
C GLN A 169 -16.33 9.19 -9.28
N SER A 170 -15.30 8.47 -9.73
CA SER A 170 -15.17 8.01 -11.12
C SER A 170 -15.73 6.59 -11.28
N ASP A 171 -16.47 6.36 -12.37
CA ASP A 171 -16.97 5.03 -12.75
C ASP A 171 -15.86 3.99 -12.86
N ARG A 172 -14.68 4.41 -13.33
CA ARG A 172 -13.48 3.58 -13.43
C ARG A 172 -13.11 2.91 -12.11
N HIS A 173 -13.27 3.65 -11.01
CA HIS A 173 -12.82 3.25 -9.68
C HIS A 173 -13.97 2.86 -8.76
N LYS A 174 -15.20 2.69 -9.29
CA LYS A 174 -16.40 2.34 -8.50
C LYS A 174 -16.22 1.13 -7.59
N ARG A 175 -15.36 0.18 -7.97
CA ARG A 175 -15.02 -1.01 -7.17
C ARG A 175 -14.43 -0.67 -5.80
N PHE A 176 -13.76 0.49 -5.66
CA PHE A 176 -13.32 0.95 -4.35
C PHE A 176 -14.50 1.17 -3.40
N LYS A 177 -15.53 1.87 -3.86
CA LYS A 177 -16.77 2.08 -3.10
C LYS A 177 -17.44 0.74 -2.76
N ASP A 178 -17.58 -0.16 -3.74
CA ASP A 178 -18.17 -1.49 -3.50
C ASP A 178 -17.41 -2.25 -2.40
N ILE A 179 -16.07 -2.19 -2.38
CA ILE A 179 -15.24 -2.86 -1.38
C ILE A 179 -15.44 -2.26 0.01
N MET A 180 -15.47 -0.92 0.12
CA MET A 180 -15.67 -0.23 1.40
C MET A 180 -17.07 -0.45 1.96
N THR A 181 -18.10 -0.37 1.11
CA THR A 181 -19.49 -0.68 1.47
C THR A 181 -19.63 -2.13 1.89
N ASN A 182 -19.08 -3.08 1.13
CA ASN A 182 -19.13 -4.50 1.48
C ASN A 182 -18.44 -4.80 2.82
N TYR A 183 -17.31 -4.15 3.13
CA TYR A 183 -16.70 -4.28 4.45
C TYR A 183 -17.64 -3.74 5.55
N TYR A 184 -18.20 -2.56 5.35
CA TYR A 184 -19.07 -1.94 6.35
C TYR A 184 -20.31 -2.82 6.63
N ASP A 185 -21.02 -3.23 5.59
CA ASP A 185 -22.28 -3.97 5.69
C ASP A 185 -22.08 -5.41 6.16
N ASN A 186 -21.05 -6.10 5.66
CA ASN A 186 -20.89 -7.54 5.87
C ASN A 186 -19.84 -7.89 6.94
N ILE A 187 -19.04 -6.93 7.40
CA ILE A 187 -17.99 -7.15 8.41
C ILE A 187 -18.19 -6.25 9.61
N TYR A 188 -18.31 -4.94 9.43
CA TYR A 188 -18.41 -4.01 10.55
C TYR A 188 -19.76 -4.12 11.27
N LEU A 189 -20.88 -3.90 10.57
CA LEU A 189 -22.23 -3.94 11.18
C LEU A 189 -22.55 -5.27 11.88
N PRO A 190 -22.29 -6.45 11.29
CA PRO A 190 -22.61 -7.72 11.94
C PRO A 190 -21.75 -7.98 13.19
N LYS A 191 -20.49 -7.50 13.21
CA LYS A 191 -19.64 -7.60 14.40
C LYS A 191 -20.05 -6.62 15.49
N LYS A 192 -20.50 -5.42 15.11
CA LYS A 192 -21.03 -4.41 16.04
C LYS A 192 -22.31 -4.91 16.71
N GLN A 193 -23.23 -5.52 15.95
CA GLN A 193 -24.45 -6.13 16.48
C GLN A 193 -24.18 -7.26 17.49
N LYS A 194 -23.05 -7.96 17.34
CA LYS A 194 -22.58 -8.99 18.28
C LYS A 194 -21.84 -8.42 19.50
N ASN A 195 -21.87 -7.09 19.70
CA ASN A 195 -21.15 -6.38 20.76
C ASN A 195 -19.66 -6.73 20.85
N LEU A 196 -19.03 -7.02 19.70
CA LEU A 196 -17.60 -7.28 19.66
C LEU A 196 -16.82 -5.98 19.79
N ASN A 197 -16.10 -5.84 20.90
CA ASN A 197 -15.13 -4.77 21.08
C ASN A 197 -13.92 -4.98 20.15
N ASN A 198 -13.37 -3.90 19.59
CA ASN A 198 -12.21 -3.91 18.69
C ASN A 198 -12.45 -4.55 17.31
N ILE A 199 -13.39 -4.00 16.55
CA ILE A 199 -13.56 -4.35 15.13
C ILE A 199 -12.38 -3.76 14.35
N ALA A 200 -11.54 -4.64 13.78
CA ALA A 200 -10.38 -4.24 12.98
C ALA A 200 -10.82 -3.45 11.74
N PRO A 201 -10.07 -2.40 11.33
CA PRO A 201 -10.36 -1.62 10.12
C PRO A 201 -10.31 -2.48 8.85
N GLN A 202 -10.79 -1.93 7.73
CA GLN A 202 -10.66 -2.58 6.44
C GLN A 202 -9.19 -2.60 6.01
N ASN A 203 -8.67 -3.81 5.84
CA ASN A 203 -7.33 -4.03 5.33
C ASN A 203 -7.34 -3.89 3.81
N PHE A 204 -6.59 -2.91 3.28
CA PHE A 204 -6.45 -2.70 1.86
C PHE A 204 -5.00 -2.98 1.44
N TRP A 205 -4.78 -4.15 0.87
CA TRP A 205 -3.46 -4.72 0.66
C TRP A 205 -2.87 -4.32 -0.70
N PRO A 206 -1.64 -3.78 -0.75
CA PRO A 206 -0.95 -3.53 -2.01
C PRO A 206 -0.81 -4.81 -2.83
N TYR A 207 -1.04 -4.68 -4.14
CA TYR A 207 -0.88 -5.75 -5.13
C TYR A 207 -1.73 -7.01 -4.91
N GLN A 208 -2.77 -6.92 -4.08
CA GLN A 208 -3.78 -7.98 -4.02
C GLN A 208 -4.90 -7.73 -5.00
N TYR A 209 -5.67 -8.79 -5.27
CA TYR A 209 -6.79 -8.79 -6.19
C TYR A 209 -7.75 -7.59 -6.00
N GLN A 210 -8.13 -7.28 -4.75
CA GLN A 210 -9.01 -6.13 -4.45
C GLN A 210 -8.38 -4.78 -4.82
N PHE A 211 -7.08 -4.61 -4.64
CA PHE A 211 -6.36 -3.41 -5.05
C PHE A 211 -6.45 -3.21 -6.56
N TYR A 212 -6.22 -4.27 -7.35
CA TYR A 212 -6.31 -4.20 -8.81
C TYR A 212 -7.74 -3.99 -9.33
N LEU A 213 -8.76 -4.55 -8.65
CA LEU A 213 -10.15 -4.29 -9.01
C LEU A 213 -10.53 -2.81 -8.87
N CYS A 214 -9.87 -2.07 -7.98
CA CYS A 214 -10.05 -0.62 -7.87
C CYS A 214 -9.44 0.17 -9.04
N ASN A 215 -8.81 -0.48 -10.02
CA ASN A 215 -8.21 0.15 -11.20
C ASN A 215 -7.24 1.32 -10.87
N PRO A 216 -6.32 1.16 -9.91
CA PRO A 216 -5.46 2.25 -9.45
C PRO A 216 -4.54 2.74 -10.57
N ILE A 217 -4.25 4.04 -10.55
CA ILE A 217 -3.35 4.71 -11.49
C ILE A 217 -2.00 4.93 -10.80
N LEU A 218 -0.91 4.39 -11.35
CA LEU A 218 0.44 4.65 -10.83
C LEU A 218 0.87 6.05 -11.28
N THR A 219 1.00 6.99 -10.36
CA THR A 219 1.35 8.38 -10.67
C THR A 219 2.80 8.72 -10.37
N PHE A 220 3.45 7.92 -9.51
CA PHE A 220 4.88 8.04 -9.26
C PHE A 220 5.49 6.70 -8.87
N SER A 221 6.72 6.45 -9.32
CA SER A 221 7.56 5.32 -8.90
C SER A 221 9.03 5.73 -8.95
N CYS A 222 9.79 5.41 -7.91
CA CYS A 222 11.25 5.48 -7.96
C CYS A 222 11.89 4.25 -7.32
N LEU A 223 13.08 3.89 -7.80
CA LEU A 223 13.99 2.95 -7.16
C LEU A 223 15.03 3.72 -6.34
N VAL A 224 15.42 3.14 -5.22
CA VAL A 224 16.55 3.61 -4.42
C VAL A 224 17.57 2.49 -4.36
N HIS A 225 18.68 2.69 -5.07
CA HIS A 225 19.81 1.76 -5.10
C HIS A 225 20.75 2.05 -3.92
N ASN A 226 21.47 1.02 -3.45
CA ASN A 226 22.43 1.11 -2.34
C ASN A 226 21.84 1.76 -1.07
N SER A 227 20.58 1.43 -0.75
CA SER A 227 19.79 2.10 0.30
C SER A 227 20.30 1.93 1.73
N THR A 228 21.36 1.13 1.90
CA THR A 228 22.05 0.85 3.17
C THR A 228 23.27 1.74 3.37
N THR A 229 23.64 2.58 2.39
CA THR A 229 24.86 3.40 2.39
C THR A 229 24.58 4.85 2.01
N THR A 230 25.51 5.76 2.31
CA THR A 230 25.42 7.17 1.90
C THR A 230 25.61 7.38 0.40
N SER A 231 26.10 6.38 -0.34
CA SER A 231 26.20 6.37 -1.81
C SER A 231 24.89 6.04 -2.51
N LEU A 232 23.76 6.12 -1.80
CA LEU A 232 22.44 5.84 -2.33
C LEU A 232 22.13 6.69 -3.57
N ARG A 233 21.36 6.11 -4.48
CA ARG A 233 20.91 6.78 -5.69
C ARG A 233 19.41 6.60 -5.88
N ILE A 234 18.70 7.70 -6.09
CA ILE A 234 17.27 7.69 -6.42
C ILE A 234 17.11 7.76 -7.95
N GLU A 235 16.44 6.78 -8.51
CA GLU A 235 16.09 6.69 -9.93
C GLU A 235 14.57 6.76 -10.09
N VAL A 236 14.07 7.85 -10.68
CA VAL A 236 12.63 8.00 -10.96
C VAL A 236 12.28 7.20 -12.21
N GLN A 237 11.33 6.27 -12.09
CA GLN A 237 10.86 5.42 -13.19
C GLN A 237 9.56 5.94 -13.80
N THR A 238 8.70 6.54 -12.98
CA THR A 238 7.39 7.04 -13.40
C THR A 238 7.11 8.31 -12.64
N TYR A 239 6.64 9.33 -13.36
CA TYR A 239 6.12 10.56 -12.80
C TYR A 239 5.06 11.11 -13.75
N ILE A 240 3.86 11.34 -13.22
CA ILE A 240 2.78 12.02 -13.94
C ILE A 240 2.69 13.43 -13.38
N GLU A 241 2.80 14.43 -14.26
CA GLU A 241 2.74 15.83 -13.87
C GLU A 241 1.48 16.16 -13.05
N PRO A 242 1.58 17.05 -12.05
CA PRO A 242 0.49 17.41 -11.14
C PRO A 242 -0.82 17.79 -11.81
N ASP A 243 -0.76 18.48 -12.95
CA ASP A 243 -1.89 19.11 -13.63
C ASP A 243 -2.53 18.23 -14.72
N LEU A 244 -1.94 17.08 -15.03
CA LEU A 244 -2.40 16.19 -16.10
C LEU A 244 -3.71 15.48 -15.74
N ASP A 245 -4.65 15.38 -16.68
CA ASP A 245 -5.87 14.58 -16.46
C ASP A 245 -5.52 13.10 -16.32
N ARG A 246 -6.07 12.45 -15.29
CA ARG A 246 -5.90 11.02 -15.07
C ARG A 246 -6.84 10.16 -15.92
N SER A 247 -7.81 10.75 -16.63
CA SER A 247 -8.79 10.02 -17.46
C SER A 247 -8.14 9.16 -18.56
N SER A 248 -7.08 9.66 -19.18
CA SER A 248 -6.36 8.97 -20.26
C SER A 248 -5.23 8.07 -19.77
N GLN A 249 -4.90 8.10 -18.48
CA GLN A 249 -3.78 7.35 -17.93
C GLN A 249 -4.19 5.90 -17.69
N PRO A 250 -3.38 4.89 -18.08
CA PRO A 250 -3.73 3.49 -17.89
C PRO A 250 -3.72 3.10 -16.40
N SER A 251 -4.59 2.18 -16.02
CA SER A 251 -4.55 1.56 -14.70
C SER A 251 -3.42 0.54 -14.67
N LEU A 252 -2.93 0.26 -13.46
CA LEU A 252 -1.94 -0.79 -13.26
C LEU A 252 -2.49 -2.14 -13.78
N LEU A 253 -1.67 -2.85 -14.54
CA LEU A 253 -1.98 -4.19 -15.03
C LEU A 253 -1.92 -5.20 -13.87
N MET A 254 -2.86 -6.15 -13.84
CA MET A 254 -2.97 -7.12 -12.75
C MET A 254 -2.30 -8.43 -13.14
N PRO A 255 -1.38 -8.99 -12.35
CA PRO A 255 -0.83 -10.31 -12.62
C PRO A 255 -1.92 -11.39 -12.64
N ALA A 256 -2.00 -12.17 -13.71
CA ALA A 256 -2.97 -13.26 -13.88
C ALA A 256 -2.82 -14.36 -12.83
N LYS A 257 -1.63 -14.49 -12.21
CA LYS A 257 -1.38 -15.37 -11.07
C LYS A 257 -2.28 -15.09 -9.87
N LEU A 258 -2.85 -13.88 -9.76
CA LEU A 258 -3.79 -13.53 -8.71
C LEU A 258 -5.17 -14.13 -8.91
N LEU A 259 -5.54 -14.53 -10.13
CA LEU A 259 -6.84 -15.10 -10.45
C LEU A 259 -6.98 -16.53 -9.91
N ASN A 260 -8.13 -16.82 -9.30
CA ASN A 260 -8.50 -18.19 -8.94
C ASN A 260 -9.11 -18.93 -10.14
N LYS A 261 -9.39 -20.23 -9.99
CA LYS A 261 -9.92 -21.09 -11.06
C LYS A 261 -11.23 -20.57 -11.69
N GLN A 262 -12.14 -20.01 -10.89
CA GLN A 262 -13.42 -19.47 -11.39
C GLN A 262 -13.20 -18.16 -12.14
N GLU A 263 -12.37 -17.27 -11.61
CA GLU A 263 -12.05 -15.99 -12.24
C GLU A 263 -11.29 -16.18 -13.56
N LYS A 264 -10.39 -17.18 -13.64
CA LYS A 264 -9.74 -17.57 -14.90
C LYS A 264 -10.75 -18.02 -15.96
N LYS A 265 -11.79 -18.77 -15.58
CA LYS A 265 -12.88 -19.14 -16.50
C LYS A 265 -13.62 -17.92 -17.05
N ILE A 266 -13.88 -16.92 -16.21
CA ILE A 266 -14.50 -15.66 -16.65
C ILE A 266 -13.63 -15.00 -17.74
N ILE A 267 -12.31 -14.94 -17.54
CA ILE A 267 -11.39 -14.37 -18.53
C ILE A 267 -11.36 -15.20 -19.83
N ILE A 268 -11.30 -16.53 -19.73
CA ILE A 268 -11.34 -17.43 -20.89
C ILE A 268 -12.60 -17.19 -21.71
N THR A 269 -13.77 -17.16 -21.07
CA THR A 269 -15.04 -16.90 -21.75
C THR A 269 -15.06 -15.51 -22.37
N LYS A 270 -14.62 -14.47 -21.63
CA LYS A 270 -14.62 -13.08 -22.11
C LYS A 270 -13.75 -12.89 -23.35
N LEU A 271 -12.58 -13.52 -23.36
CA LEU A 271 -11.61 -13.42 -24.46
C LEU A 271 -11.77 -14.51 -25.53
N ASN A 272 -12.76 -15.39 -25.39
CA ASN A 272 -12.95 -16.54 -26.28
C ASN A 272 -11.67 -17.41 -26.42
N LEU A 273 -10.97 -17.64 -25.30
CA LEU A 273 -9.76 -18.47 -25.27
C LEU A 273 -10.13 -19.96 -25.21
N LYS A 274 -9.22 -20.81 -25.69
CA LYS A 274 -9.41 -22.27 -25.65
C LYS A 274 -8.90 -22.87 -24.35
N ASN A 275 -7.71 -22.43 -23.91
CA ASN A 275 -7.02 -23.01 -22.76
C ASN A 275 -6.67 -21.96 -21.70
N ILE A 276 -6.26 -22.44 -20.52
CA ILE A 276 -5.91 -21.56 -19.39
C ILE A 276 -4.51 -20.94 -19.56
N GLU A 277 -3.65 -21.61 -20.32
CA GLU A 277 -2.31 -21.16 -20.70
C GLU A 277 -2.36 -19.97 -21.66
N ASP A 278 -3.49 -19.81 -22.38
CA ASP A 278 -3.71 -18.70 -23.31
C ASP A 278 -4.09 -17.39 -22.59
N ILE A 279 -4.32 -17.43 -21.28
CA ILE A 279 -4.63 -16.23 -20.49
C ILE A 279 -3.38 -15.33 -20.45
N PRO A 280 -3.49 -14.04 -20.84
CA PRO A 280 -2.37 -13.11 -20.75
C PRO A 280 -1.78 -13.07 -19.34
N GLN A 281 -0.45 -13.02 -19.24
CA GLN A 281 0.23 -12.95 -17.93
C GLN A 281 -0.20 -11.73 -17.10
N MET A 282 -0.61 -10.66 -17.79
CA MET A 282 -1.07 -9.41 -17.21
C MET A 282 -2.49 -9.11 -17.72
N ILE A 283 -3.41 -8.86 -16.78
CA ILE A 283 -4.83 -8.62 -17.01
C ILE A 283 -5.10 -7.11 -17.01
N THR A 284 -5.67 -6.62 -18.10
CA THR A 284 -5.99 -5.20 -18.32
C THR A 284 -7.21 -4.74 -17.51
N GLU A 285 -7.45 -3.44 -17.46
CA GLU A 285 -8.64 -2.84 -16.85
C GLU A 285 -9.95 -3.42 -17.42
N GLU A 286 -10.06 -3.50 -18.76
CA GLU A 286 -11.25 -4.01 -19.45
C GLU A 286 -11.55 -5.46 -19.09
N MET A 287 -10.51 -6.30 -19.04
CA MET A 287 -10.64 -7.71 -18.68
C MET A 287 -11.13 -7.89 -17.23
N ARG A 288 -10.80 -6.95 -16.33
CA ARG A 288 -11.21 -7.01 -14.92
C ARG A 288 -12.65 -6.55 -14.67
N HIS A 289 -13.30 -5.89 -15.62
CA HIS A 289 -14.63 -5.29 -15.41
C HIS A 289 -15.65 -6.28 -14.84
N ASP A 290 -15.66 -7.50 -15.38
CA ASP A 290 -16.62 -8.57 -15.04
C ASP A 290 -16.15 -9.45 -13.88
N LEU A 291 -14.96 -9.21 -13.35
CA LEU A 291 -14.44 -9.99 -12.25
C LEU A 291 -15.19 -9.66 -10.94
N PRO A 292 -15.65 -10.67 -10.20
CA PRO A 292 -16.48 -10.47 -9.02
C PRO A 292 -15.63 -10.01 -7.82
N LEU A 293 -16.28 -9.33 -6.87
CA LEU A 293 -15.73 -9.20 -5.52
C LEU A 293 -15.67 -10.57 -4.85
N ARG A 294 -14.50 -10.92 -4.29
CA ARG A 294 -14.39 -12.14 -3.49
C ARG A 294 -15.15 -11.96 -2.18
N LYS A 295 -15.96 -12.96 -1.82
CA LYS A 295 -16.48 -13.06 -0.44
C LYS A 295 -15.28 -13.09 0.51
N SER A 296 -15.25 -12.16 1.46
CA SER A 296 -14.12 -12.04 2.38
C SER A 296 -13.90 -13.37 3.13
N LYS A 297 -12.71 -13.95 3.00
CA LYS A 297 -12.31 -15.19 3.72
C LYS A 297 -12.14 -14.98 5.25
N THR A 298 -12.55 -13.85 5.82
CA THR A 298 -12.50 -13.56 7.28
C THR A 298 -13.40 -14.46 8.14
N PHE A 299 -13.85 -15.60 7.62
CA PHE A 299 -14.60 -16.65 8.34
C PHE A 299 -13.70 -17.71 9.01
N SER A 300 -12.38 -17.50 9.09
CA SER A 300 -11.50 -18.33 9.91
C SER A 300 -11.14 -17.60 11.21
N THR A 301 -11.82 -17.94 12.30
CA THR A 301 -11.38 -17.65 13.66
C THR A 301 -10.11 -18.45 13.94
N LYS A 302 -8.93 -17.87 13.67
CA LYS A 302 -7.68 -18.37 14.24
C LYS A 302 -7.26 -17.44 15.37
N THR A 303 -7.40 -18.03 16.57
CA THR A 303 -6.79 -17.78 17.88
C THR A 303 -6.43 -16.32 18.23
N PRO A 304 -6.95 -15.77 19.35
CA PRO A 304 -6.56 -14.46 19.85
C PRO A 304 -5.05 -14.36 20.04
N TYR A 305 -4.46 -13.25 19.58
CA TYR A 305 -3.11 -12.85 19.93
C TYR A 305 -2.97 -12.79 21.45
N GLN A 306 -2.19 -13.71 22.03
CA GLN A 306 -1.81 -13.65 23.44
C GLN A 306 -0.53 -12.82 23.58
N ARG A 307 -0.59 -11.73 24.34
CA ARG A 307 0.58 -10.93 24.73
C ARG A 307 1.50 -11.81 25.57
N ARG A 308 2.77 -11.98 25.16
CA ARG A 308 3.75 -12.80 25.91
C ARG A 308 3.88 -12.26 27.35
N LYS A 309 3.66 -13.12 28.35
CA LYS A 309 4.05 -12.83 29.74
C LYS A 309 5.58 -12.80 29.80
N ARG A 310 6.15 -11.75 30.39
CA ARG A 310 7.58 -11.72 30.76
C ARG A 310 7.86 -12.93 31.65
N LYS A 311 8.81 -13.78 31.27
CA LYS A 311 9.42 -14.72 32.22
C LYS A 311 10.18 -13.86 33.24
N LYS A 312 9.89 -14.08 34.52
CA LYS A 312 10.73 -13.58 35.63
C LYS A 312 12.03 -14.38 35.64
#